data_AF-A0A7S3FUN6-F1
#
_entry.id   AF-A0A7S3FUN6-F1
#
_cell.length_a   1.000
_cell.length_b   1.000
_cell.length_c   1.000
_cell.angle_alpha   90.00
_cell.angle_beta   90.00
_cell.angle_gamma   90.00
#
_symmetry.space_group_name_H-M   'P 1'
#
loop_
_entity.id
_entity.type
_entity.pdbx_description
1 polymer ?
#
loop_
_entity_poly.entity_id
_entity_poly.type
_entity_poly.pdbx_seq_one_letter_code
_entity_poly.pdbx_strand_id
1 'polypeptide(L)'
;MGRAKTNILISQFGKCKEDALEALKIKDDDEAMWLVLVRSRYFVEKWQEGMKYCEEALVKLPKSMKLIGMKLLLLEGIEYEKKCVAQVSTLQTEKEDKKMQIYRNLRGKGVKIGKKFHDMPDSVEMQIKLDKEGKLHFPVVLLYDEFMTSDFIQ
;
A
#
# COMPACT_ATOMS: atom_id res chain seq x y z
N MET A 1 24.62 -9.78 21.17
CA MET A 1 24.36 -10.94 20.28
C MET A 1 23.14 -11.76 20.71
N GLY A 2 23.12 -12.36 21.92
CA GLY A 2 22.04 -13.25 22.37
C GLY A 2 20.64 -12.60 22.35
N ARG A 3 20.50 -11.41 22.95
CA ARG A 3 19.23 -10.66 22.99
C ARG A 3 18.64 -10.35 21.60
N ALA A 4 19.47 -9.90 20.66
CA ALA A 4 19.03 -9.64 19.28
C ALA A 4 18.48 -10.91 18.60
N LYS A 5 19.18 -12.05 18.76
CA LYS A 5 18.71 -13.35 18.23
C LYS A 5 17.44 -13.86 18.92
N THR A 6 17.21 -13.52 20.18
CA THR A 6 15.94 -13.84 20.85
C THR A 6 14.82 -12.93 20.34
N ASN A 7 15.09 -11.65 20.18
CA ASN A 7 14.11 -10.66 19.73
C ASN A 7 13.61 -10.91 18.31
N ILE A 8 14.46 -11.45 17.41
CA ILE A 8 14.00 -11.85 16.07
C ILE A 8 13.04 -13.06 16.13
N LEU A 9 13.23 -13.99 17.09
CA LEU A 9 12.36 -15.17 17.26
C LEU A 9 11.01 -14.81 17.88
N ILE A 10 10.96 -13.76 18.71
CA ILE A 10 9.73 -13.24 19.34
C ILE A 10 9.05 -12.20 18.41
N SER A 11 9.51 -12.05 17.16
CA SER A 11 8.99 -11.06 16.19
C SER A 11 9.08 -9.60 16.64
N GLN A 12 9.97 -9.28 17.58
CA GLN A 12 10.24 -7.91 18.03
C GLN A 12 11.34 -7.27 17.17
N PHE A 13 11.03 -7.01 15.91
CA PHE A 13 12.01 -6.54 14.90
C PHE A 13 12.54 -5.12 15.14
N GLY A 14 11.77 -4.26 15.83
CA GLY A 14 12.19 -2.92 16.23
C GLY A 14 13.36 -2.96 17.20
N LYS A 15 13.13 -3.60 18.36
CA LYS A 15 14.16 -3.80 19.40
C LYS A 15 15.34 -4.63 18.91
N CYS A 16 15.07 -5.63 18.05
CA CYS A 16 16.12 -6.44 17.42
C CYS A 16 17.14 -5.58 16.65
N LYS A 17 16.70 -4.53 15.94
CA LYS A 17 17.62 -3.61 15.25
C LYS A 17 18.48 -2.85 16.24
N GLU A 18 17.90 -2.29 17.29
CA GLU A 18 18.61 -1.50 18.28
C GLU A 18 19.70 -2.34 18.96
N ASP A 19 19.32 -3.53 19.43
CA ASP A 19 20.26 -4.49 20.03
C ASP A 19 21.35 -4.95 19.05
N ALA A 20 21.03 -5.10 17.77
CA ALA A 20 22.00 -5.48 16.74
C ALA A 20 22.98 -4.33 16.45
N LEU A 21 22.51 -3.09 16.37
CA LEU A 21 23.37 -1.91 16.16
C LEU A 21 24.28 -1.66 17.37
N GLU A 22 23.78 -1.83 18.59
CA GLU A 22 24.61 -1.75 19.80
C GLU A 22 25.68 -2.84 19.83
N ALA A 23 25.32 -4.07 19.42
CA ALA A 23 26.29 -5.16 19.32
C ALA A 23 27.38 -4.88 18.28
N LEU A 24 27.01 -4.32 17.13
CA LEU A 24 27.94 -3.96 16.05
C LEU A 24 28.91 -2.84 16.44
N LYS A 25 28.51 -1.91 17.32
CA LYS A 25 29.44 -0.90 17.88
C LYS A 25 30.58 -1.53 18.69
N ILE A 26 30.34 -2.69 19.31
CA ILE A 26 31.32 -3.38 20.17
C ILE A 26 32.14 -4.37 19.33
N LYS A 27 31.49 -5.10 18.41
CA LYS A 27 32.10 -6.08 17.52
C LYS A 27 31.54 -5.93 16.11
N ASP A 28 32.28 -5.25 15.26
CA ASP A 28 31.84 -4.87 13.92
C ASP A 28 32.08 -5.96 12.86
N ASP A 29 32.97 -6.92 13.16
CA ASP A 29 33.37 -8.02 12.27
C ASP A 29 32.44 -9.25 12.31
N ASP A 30 31.35 -9.21 13.08
CA ASP A 30 30.49 -10.38 13.25
C ASP A 30 29.43 -10.48 12.12
N GLU A 31 29.68 -11.37 11.15
CA GLU A 31 28.76 -11.68 10.05
C GLU A 31 27.35 -12.04 10.54
N ALA A 32 27.26 -12.76 11.67
CA ALA A 32 25.98 -13.21 12.18
C ALA A 32 25.11 -12.04 12.69
N MET A 33 25.73 -10.96 13.17
CA MET A 33 24.99 -9.77 13.63
C MET A 33 24.48 -8.92 12.47
N TRP A 34 25.30 -8.72 11.45
CA TRP A 34 24.86 -8.08 10.20
C TRP A 34 23.68 -8.83 9.57
N LEU A 35 23.76 -10.15 9.54
CA LEU A 35 22.71 -10.98 8.97
C LEU A 35 21.41 -10.94 9.79
N VAL A 36 21.49 -10.89 11.12
CA VAL A 36 20.30 -10.69 11.98
C VAL A 36 19.69 -9.30 11.78
N LEU A 37 20.52 -8.26 11.66
CA LEU A 37 20.08 -6.90 11.38
C LEU A 37 19.32 -6.81 10.04
N VAL A 38 19.92 -7.34 8.97
CA VAL A 38 19.31 -7.34 7.63
C VAL A 38 18.02 -8.16 7.61
N ARG A 39 18.00 -9.35 8.25
CA ARG A 39 16.78 -10.15 8.38
C ARG A 39 15.68 -9.41 9.13
N SER A 40 16.00 -8.67 10.20
CA SER A 40 15.00 -7.90 10.93
C SER A 40 14.30 -6.86 10.05
N ARG A 41 15.03 -6.26 9.10
CA ARG A 41 14.47 -5.29 8.14
C ARG A 41 13.68 -5.98 7.03
N TYR A 42 14.16 -7.13 6.57
CA TYR A 42 13.47 -7.97 5.59
C TYR A 42 12.08 -8.38 6.08
N PHE A 43 11.94 -8.82 7.34
CA PHE A 43 10.64 -9.21 7.90
C PHE A 43 9.65 -8.07 8.10
N VAL A 44 10.13 -6.82 8.22
CA VAL A 44 9.27 -5.62 8.32
C VAL A 44 9.03 -5.01 6.94
N GLU A 45 9.44 -5.68 5.86
CA GLU A 45 9.31 -5.23 4.47
C GLU A 45 9.96 -3.85 4.22
N LYS A 46 10.92 -3.47 5.07
CA LYS A 46 11.69 -2.23 4.92
C LYS A 46 12.90 -2.47 4.03
N TRP A 47 12.64 -2.78 2.77
CA TRP A 47 13.65 -3.24 1.81
C TRP A 47 14.80 -2.25 1.62
N GLN A 48 14.50 -0.94 1.57
CA GLN A 48 15.52 0.11 1.41
C GLN A 48 16.47 0.21 2.61
N GLU A 49 15.95 0.14 3.83
CA GLU A 49 16.79 0.11 5.04
C GLU A 49 17.63 -1.17 5.09
N GLY A 50 17.03 -2.31 4.75
CA GLY A 50 17.73 -3.59 4.67
C GLY A 50 18.89 -3.58 3.66
N MET A 51 18.68 -2.95 2.50
CA MET A 51 19.68 -2.83 1.45
C MET A 51 20.89 -2.02 1.92
N LYS A 52 20.67 -0.86 2.57
CA LYS A 52 21.75 -0.03 3.12
C LYS A 52 22.63 -0.81 4.10
N TYR A 53 22.01 -1.51 5.06
CA TYR A 53 22.76 -2.33 6.01
C TYR A 53 23.46 -3.52 5.35
N CYS A 54 22.88 -4.08 4.29
CA CYS A 54 23.52 -5.15 3.54
C CYS A 54 24.75 -4.66 2.76
N GLU A 55 24.71 -3.44 2.21
CA GLU A 55 25.86 -2.83 1.54
C GLU A 55 26.97 -2.50 2.53
N GLU A 56 26.64 -1.92 3.69
CA GLU A 56 27.59 -1.67 4.78
C GLU A 56 28.26 -2.98 5.25
N ALA A 57 27.49 -4.05 5.39
CA ALA A 57 28.02 -5.36 5.77
C ALA A 57 28.95 -5.95 4.71
N LEU A 58 28.62 -5.79 3.41
CA LEU A 58 29.43 -6.31 2.30
C LEU A 58 30.75 -5.55 2.11
N VAL A 59 30.83 -4.27 2.48
CA VAL A 59 32.10 -3.52 2.50
C VAL A 59 33.08 -4.15 3.48
N LYS A 60 32.59 -4.60 4.65
CA LYS A 60 33.42 -5.21 5.70
C LYS A 60 33.68 -6.69 5.44
N LEU A 61 32.67 -7.41 4.95
CA LEU A 61 32.67 -8.86 4.76
C LEU A 61 32.32 -9.23 3.31
N PRO A 62 33.20 -8.95 2.34
CA PRO A 62 32.90 -9.11 0.90
C PRO A 62 32.75 -10.58 0.45
N LYS A 63 33.16 -11.55 1.28
CA LYS A 63 33.13 -12.99 0.95
C LYS A 63 31.92 -13.75 1.53
N SER A 64 31.01 -13.10 2.26
CA SER A 64 29.85 -13.80 2.82
C SER A 64 28.83 -14.17 1.73
N MET A 65 28.69 -15.46 1.45
CA MET A 65 27.61 -15.96 0.57
C MET A 65 26.22 -15.68 1.13
N LYS A 66 26.06 -15.65 2.45
CA LYS A 66 24.75 -15.42 3.09
C LYS A 66 24.28 -13.98 2.90
N LEU A 67 25.17 -13.00 3.02
CA LEU A 67 24.84 -11.59 2.78
C LEU A 67 24.51 -11.33 1.30
N ILE A 68 25.24 -11.95 0.38
CA ILE A 68 24.94 -11.88 -1.06
C ILE A 68 23.54 -12.44 -1.35
N GLY A 69 23.19 -13.59 -0.77
CA GLY A 69 21.83 -14.15 -0.90
C GLY A 69 20.75 -13.23 -0.35
N MET A 70 20.98 -12.59 0.81
CA MET A 70 20.04 -11.62 1.36
C MET A 70 19.91 -10.36 0.49
N LYS A 71 20.99 -9.90 -0.15
CA LYS A 71 20.94 -8.77 -1.10
C LYS A 71 20.02 -9.06 -2.28
N LEU A 72 20.08 -10.27 -2.83
CA LEU A 72 19.22 -10.69 -3.93
C LEU A 72 17.75 -10.70 -3.52
N LEU A 73 17.42 -11.26 -2.35
CA LEU A 73 16.06 -11.25 -1.80
C LEU A 73 15.52 -9.83 -1.57
N LEU A 74 16.37 -8.91 -1.09
CA LEU A 74 16.00 -7.50 -0.91
C LEU A 74 15.71 -6.81 -2.25
N LEU A 75 16.49 -7.10 -3.30
CA LEU A 75 16.25 -6.56 -4.64
C LEU A 75 14.92 -7.05 -5.22
N GLU A 76 14.62 -8.34 -5.08
CA GLU A 76 13.33 -8.90 -5.49
C GLU A 76 12.16 -8.23 -4.75
N GLY A 77 12.32 -7.98 -3.44
CA GLY A 77 11.34 -7.23 -2.64
C GLY A 77 11.09 -5.80 -3.14
N ILE A 78 12.16 -5.08 -3.52
CA ILE A 78 12.06 -3.72 -4.07
C ILE A 78 11.35 -3.73 -5.44
N GLU A 79 11.66 -4.70 -6.30
CA GLU A 79 10.98 -4.82 -7.60
C GLU A 79 9.50 -5.13 -7.44
N TYR A 80 9.16 -5.99 -6.48
CA TYR A 80 7.77 -6.30 -6.15
C TYR A 80 7.02 -5.07 -5.66
N GLU A 81 7.59 -4.31 -4.71
CA GLU A 81 7.00 -3.07 -4.21
C GLU A 81 6.76 -2.06 -5.35
N LYS A 82 7.73 -1.87 -6.25
CA LYS A 82 7.58 -1.00 -7.42
C LYS A 82 6.43 -1.44 -8.33
N LYS A 83 6.28 -2.74 -8.58
CA LYS A 83 5.18 -3.28 -9.39
C LYS A 83 3.83 -3.03 -8.72
N CYS A 84 3.72 -3.26 -7.42
CA CYS A 84 2.49 -3.00 -6.67
C CYS A 84 2.12 -1.51 -6.69
N VAL A 85 3.08 -0.61 -6.45
CA VAL A 85 2.85 0.84 -6.49
C VAL A 85 2.41 1.29 -7.89
N ALA A 86 3.04 0.77 -8.94
CA ALA A 86 2.66 1.06 -10.32
C ALA A 86 1.23 0.58 -10.65
N GLN A 87 0.84 -0.61 -10.20
CA GLN A 87 -0.52 -1.11 -10.39
C GLN A 87 -1.55 -0.25 -9.65
N VAL A 88 -1.27 0.10 -8.39
CA VAL A 88 -2.17 0.95 -7.60
C VAL A 88 -2.32 2.33 -8.23
N SER A 89 -1.24 2.95 -8.72
CA SER A 89 -1.31 4.24 -9.38
C SER A 89 -2.10 4.17 -10.69
N THR A 90 -1.91 3.11 -11.50
CA THR A 90 -2.71 2.90 -12.73
C THR A 90 -4.20 2.72 -12.42
N LEU A 91 -4.54 1.99 -11.35
CA LEU A 91 -5.93 1.81 -10.94
C LEU A 91 -6.56 3.10 -10.42
N GLN A 92 -5.78 3.96 -9.77
CA GLN A 92 -6.24 5.27 -9.30
C GLN A 92 -6.48 6.21 -10.48
N THR A 93 -5.56 6.30 -11.43
CA THR A 93 -5.74 7.13 -12.65
C THR A 93 -6.92 6.64 -13.48
N GLU A 94 -7.10 5.33 -13.67
CA GLU A 94 -8.26 4.79 -14.36
C GLU A 94 -9.59 5.15 -13.68
N LYS A 95 -9.63 5.14 -12.34
CA LYS A 95 -10.81 5.55 -11.58
C LYS A 95 -11.09 7.05 -11.72
N GLU A 96 -10.05 7.87 -11.68
CA GLU A 96 -10.16 9.32 -11.87
C GLU A 96 -10.62 9.68 -13.29
N ASP A 97 -10.07 9.00 -14.30
CA ASP A 97 -10.46 9.16 -15.70
C ASP A 97 -11.93 8.80 -15.91
N LYS A 98 -12.40 7.68 -15.37
CA LYS A 98 -13.82 7.28 -15.42
C LYS A 98 -14.72 8.33 -14.76
N LYS A 99 -14.36 8.82 -13.57
CA LYS A 99 -15.12 9.90 -12.89
C LYS A 99 -15.14 11.18 -13.71
N MET A 100 -14.00 11.57 -14.29
CA MET A 100 -13.90 12.77 -15.11
C MET A 100 -14.70 12.64 -16.42
N GLN A 101 -14.72 11.46 -17.04
CA GLN A 101 -15.57 11.17 -18.20
C GLN A 101 -17.07 11.32 -17.86
N ILE A 102 -17.51 10.75 -16.73
CA ILE A 102 -18.90 10.90 -16.26
C ILE A 102 -19.24 12.37 -16.04
N TYR A 103 -18.35 13.12 -15.38
CA TYR A 103 -18.56 14.55 -15.12
C TYR A 103 -18.66 15.39 -16.41
N ARG A 104 -17.80 15.12 -17.40
CA ARG A 104 -17.86 15.77 -18.71
C ARG A 104 -19.16 15.45 -19.45
N ASN A 105 -19.62 14.20 -19.39
CA ASN A 105 -20.88 13.77 -20.02
C ASN A 105 -22.09 14.46 -19.37
N LEU A 106 -22.14 14.51 -18.04
CA LEU A 106 -23.17 15.22 -17.28
C LEU A 106 -23.25 16.70 -17.69
N ARG A 107 -22.09 17.38 -17.72
CA ARG A 107 -22.02 18.80 -18.11
C ARG A 107 -22.42 19.03 -19.57
N GLY A 108 -22.00 18.15 -20.48
CA GLY A 108 -22.38 18.21 -21.90
C GLY A 108 -23.88 18.04 -22.13
N LYS A 109 -24.57 17.28 -21.27
CA LYS A 109 -26.03 17.11 -21.26
C LYS A 109 -26.78 18.19 -20.47
N GLY A 110 -26.08 19.21 -19.96
CA GLY A 110 -26.69 20.30 -19.17
C GLY A 110 -27.12 19.90 -17.75
N VAL A 111 -26.69 18.74 -17.25
CA VAL A 111 -27.04 18.25 -15.91
C VAL A 111 -26.12 18.89 -14.87
N LYS A 112 -26.71 19.51 -13.83
CA LYS A 112 -25.98 20.11 -12.71
C LYS A 112 -26.00 19.16 -11.51
N ILE A 113 -24.86 19.03 -10.83
CA ILE A 113 -24.74 18.25 -9.59
C ILE A 113 -25.10 19.15 -8.41
N GLY A 114 -26.13 18.77 -7.66
CA GLY A 114 -26.58 19.46 -6.45
C GLY A 114 -25.79 19.07 -5.18
N LYS A 115 -26.19 19.62 -4.03
CA LYS A 115 -25.63 19.25 -2.72
C LYS A 115 -26.10 17.84 -2.31
N LYS A 116 -25.28 17.13 -1.54
CA LYS A 116 -25.66 15.83 -0.93
C LYS A 116 -26.82 16.06 0.06
N PHE A 117 -27.89 15.27 -0.05
CA PHE A 117 -28.93 15.21 0.97
C PHE A 117 -28.38 14.50 2.22
N HIS A 118 -28.51 15.13 3.39
CA HIS A 118 -27.89 14.64 4.63
C HIS A 118 -28.62 13.43 5.25
N ASP A 119 -29.89 13.23 4.94
CA ASP A 119 -30.74 12.18 5.55
C ASP A 119 -30.88 10.91 4.69
N MET A 120 -30.08 10.79 3.63
CA MET A 120 -30.08 9.61 2.77
C MET A 120 -29.26 8.47 3.41
N PRO A 121 -29.78 7.23 3.45
CA PRO A 121 -29.05 6.10 4.02
C PRO A 121 -27.76 5.85 3.22
N ASP A 122 -26.61 5.83 3.90
CA ASP A 122 -25.30 5.59 3.31
C ASP A 122 -25.16 4.19 2.67
N SER A 123 -26.14 3.31 2.86
CA SER A 123 -26.20 1.96 2.27
C SER A 123 -26.49 1.94 0.78
N VAL A 124 -26.98 3.04 0.20
CA VAL A 124 -27.21 3.13 -1.25
C VAL A 124 -25.95 3.65 -1.91
N GLU A 125 -25.12 2.75 -2.45
CA GLU A 125 -24.02 3.14 -3.31
C GLU A 125 -24.58 3.84 -4.57
N MET A 126 -24.65 5.17 -4.52
CA MET A 126 -25.11 6.02 -5.64
C MET A 126 -24.06 6.03 -6.76
N GLN A 127 -23.90 4.90 -7.46
CA GLN A 127 -22.99 4.77 -8.59
C GLN A 127 -23.68 5.18 -9.88
N ILE A 128 -23.26 6.32 -10.44
CA ILE A 128 -23.62 6.72 -11.81
C ILE A 128 -22.73 5.93 -12.77
N LYS A 129 -23.34 5.23 -13.74
CA LYS A 129 -22.63 4.42 -14.74
C LYS A 129 -22.87 4.97 -16.14
N LEU A 130 -21.87 4.83 -17.00
CA LEU A 130 -21.99 5.10 -18.43
C LEU A 130 -22.02 3.76 -19.16
N ASP A 131 -23.05 3.51 -19.95
CA ASP A 131 -23.16 2.31 -20.76
C ASP A 131 -22.36 2.44 -22.08
N LYS A 132 -22.12 1.32 -22.76
CA LYS A 132 -21.40 1.23 -24.04
C LYS A 132 -22.03 2.08 -25.13
N GLU A 133 -23.34 2.34 -25.06
CA GLU A 133 -24.07 3.21 -25.97
C GLU A 133 -23.97 4.72 -25.61
N GLY A 134 -23.21 5.09 -24.58
CA GLY A 134 -23.07 6.47 -24.12
C GLY A 134 -24.29 7.00 -23.34
N LYS A 135 -25.21 6.11 -22.95
CA LYS A 135 -26.33 6.40 -22.07
C LYS A 135 -25.86 6.44 -20.62
N LEU A 136 -26.40 7.39 -19.86
CA LEU A 136 -26.04 7.59 -18.46
C LEU A 136 -27.10 6.94 -17.58
N HIS A 137 -26.69 5.98 -16.76
CA HIS A 137 -27.52 5.33 -15.76
C HIS A 137 -27.22 5.97 -14.41
N PHE A 138 -28.26 6.51 -13.77
CA PHE A 138 -28.15 7.10 -12.44
C PHE A 138 -29.33 6.60 -11.60
N PRO A 139 -29.10 6.38 -10.30
CA PRO A 139 -30.17 6.00 -9.40
C PRO A 139 -31.16 7.14 -9.25
N VAL A 140 -32.43 6.79 -9.06
CA VAL A 140 -33.53 7.75 -8.88
C VAL A 140 -34.21 7.49 -7.55
N VAL A 141 -34.52 8.58 -6.86
CA VAL A 141 -35.35 8.58 -5.65
C VAL A 141 -36.73 9.03 -6.05
N LEU A 142 -37.75 8.22 -5.73
CA LEU A 142 -39.14 8.58 -5.89
C LEU A 142 -39.69 8.94 -4.50
N LEU A 143 -40.27 10.12 -4.39
CA LEU A 143 -40.88 10.62 -3.16
C LEU A 143 -42.40 10.62 -3.37
N TYR A 144 -43.12 9.92 -2.49
CA TYR A 144 -44.56 9.88 -2.45
C TYR A 144 -45.04 10.70 -1.25
N ASP A 145 -45.10 12.01 -1.43
CA ASP A 145 -45.42 12.98 -0.37
C ASP A 145 -46.79 12.69 0.27
N GLU A 146 -47.75 12.16 -0.49
CA GLU A 146 -49.08 11.82 0.01
C GLU A 146 -49.06 10.70 1.07
N PHE A 147 -48.08 9.80 0.97
CA PHE A 147 -47.96 8.63 1.84
C PHE A 147 -46.76 8.71 2.79
N MET A 148 -45.98 9.80 2.73
CA MET A 148 -44.72 9.96 3.48
C MET A 148 -43.75 8.78 3.27
N THR A 149 -43.73 8.23 2.05
CA THR A 149 -42.87 7.09 1.68
C THR A 149 -41.94 7.47 0.54
N SER A 150 -40.79 6.78 0.48
CA SER A 150 -39.78 6.97 -0.56
C SER A 150 -39.29 5.63 -1.09
N ASP A 151 -39.13 5.53 -2.40
CA ASP A 151 -38.53 4.37 -3.07
C ASP A 151 -37.22 4.73 -3.76
N PHE A 152 -36.32 3.73 -3.85
CA PHE A 152 -35.01 3.85 -4.49
C PHE A 152 -34.89 2.85 -5.64
N ILE A 153 -34.54 3.36 -6.83
CA ILE A 153 -34.24 2.55 -8.02
C ILE A 153 -32.78 2.76 -8.39
N GLN A 154 -32.01 1.67 -8.54
CA GLN A 154 -30.59 1.67 -8.89
C GLN A 154 -30.34 1.05 -10.27
#